data_AF-A0A7K0Z867-F1
#
_entry.id   AF-A0A7K0Z867-F1
#
_cell.length_a   1.000
_cell.length_b   1.000
_cell.length_c   1.000
_cell.angle_alpha   90.00
_cell.angle_beta   90.00
_cell.angle_gamma   90.00
#
_symmetry.space_group_name_H-M   'P 1'
#
loop_
_entity.id
_entity.type
_entity.pdbx_description
1 polymer ?
#
loop_
_entity_poly.entity_id
_entity_poly.type
_entity_poly.pdbx_seq_one_letter_code
_entity_poly.pdbx_strand_id
1 'polypeptide(L)' 'MINPLSQAIALLPMINQEGGAMPGEGLTAIQTFTYFVAAPIALFAIIGGLSWIASAPKKSKKVDVINQIID' A
#
# COMPACT_ATOMS: atom_id res chain seq x y z
N MET A 1 -19.02 -24.98 -15.77
CA MET A 1 -19.31 -25.06 -14.33
C MET A 1 -18.57 -23.92 -13.65
N ILE A 2 -19.27 -22.99 -13.01
CA ILE A 2 -18.66 -21.93 -12.21
C ILE A 2 -18.42 -22.49 -10.81
N ASN A 3 -17.16 -22.78 -10.48
CA ASN A 3 -16.83 -23.21 -9.13
C ASN A 3 -17.00 -22.00 -8.20
N PRO A 4 -17.78 -22.13 -7.11
CA PRO A 4 -17.94 -21.03 -6.18
C PRO A 4 -16.59 -20.71 -5.54
N LEU A 5 -16.32 -19.42 -5.32
CA LEU A 5 -15.08 -18.93 -4.70
C LEU A 5 -14.76 -19.63 -3.37
N SER A 6 -15.78 -20.12 -2.66
CA SER A 6 -15.64 -20.91 -1.43
C SER A 6 -14.90 -22.23 -1.63
N GLN A 7 -15.04 -22.89 -2.79
CA GLN A 7 -14.33 -24.14 -3.10
C GLN A 7 -12.88 -23.86 -3.54
N ALA A 8 -12.61 -22.72 -4.16
CA ALA A 8 -11.24 -22.32 -4.50
C ALA A 8 -10.38 -22.10 -3.23
N ILE A 9 -10.98 -21.58 -2.16
CA ILE A 9 -10.31 -21.40 -0.85
C ILE A 9 -9.88 -22.75 -0.25
N ALA A 10 -10.71 -23.80 -0.40
CA ALA A 10 -10.38 -25.15 0.08
C ALA A 10 -9.25 -25.83 -0.72
N LEU A 11 -8.93 -25.32 -1.91
CA LEU A 11 -7.85 -25.84 -2.77
C LEU A 11 -6.52 -25.10 -2.59
N LEU A 12 -6.50 -23.97 -1.86
CA LEU A 12 -5.27 -23.23 -1.53
C LEU A 12 -4.21 -24.06 -0.76
N PRO A 13 -4.55 -24.96 0.18
CA PRO A 13 -3.53 -25.81 0.81
C PRO A 13 -2.96 -26.87 -0.15
N MET A 14 -3.59 -27.12 -1.30
CA MET A 14 -3.16 -28.12 -2.31
C MET A 14 -2.42 -27.51 -3.52
N ILE A 15 -2.00 -26.24 -3.45
CA ILE A 15 -1.13 -25.65 -4.48
C ILE A 15 0.21 -26.39 -4.41
N ASN A 16 0.61 -27.03 -5.53
CA ASN A 16 1.81 -27.87 -5.72
C ASN A 16 2.87 -27.73 -4.60
N GLN A 17 2.71 -28.53 -3.55
CA GLN A 17 3.70 -28.63 -2.49
C GLN A 17 4.64 -29.76 -2.82
N GLU A 18 5.94 -29.48 -2.83
CA GLU A 18 6.97 -30.50 -3.06
C GLU A 18 6.91 -31.58 -1.96
N GLY A 19 7.36 -32.79 -2.29
CA GLY A 19 7.36 -33.91 -1.34
C GLY A 19 8.10 -33.57 -0.04
N GLY A 20 7.41 -33.66 1.10
CA GLY A 20 7.96 -33.32 2.42
C GLY A 20 7.63 -31.91 2.92
N ALA A 21 6.83 -31.14 2.17
CA ALA A 21 6.32 -29.87 2.66
C ALA A 21 5.44 -30.05 3.91
N MET A 22 5.73 -29.28 4.94
CA MET A 22 4.89 -29.12 6.14
C MET A 22 4.49 -27.65 6.25
N PRO A 23 3.56 -27.17 5.39
CA PRO A 23 3.03 -25.83 5.51
C PRO A 23 2.32 -25.67 6.86
N GLY A 24 2.55 -24.56 7.55
CA GLY A 24 1.77 -24.20 8.73
C GLY A 24 0.32 -23.87 8.40
N GLU A 25 -0.48 -23.60 9.43
CA GLU A 25 -1.84 -23.08 9.24
C GLU A 25 -1.80 -21.78 8.43
N GLY A 26 -2.69 -21.68 7.43
CA GLY A 26 -2.81 -20.48 6.60
C GLY A 26 -3.27 -19.28 7.43
N LEU A 27 -2.85 -18.08 7.03
CA LEU A 27 -3.32 -16.85 7.65
C LEU A 27 -4.82 -16.68 7.40
N THR A 28 -5.51 -16.08 8.38
CA THR A 28 -6.92 -15.69 8.18
C THR A 28 -7.04 -14.67 7.03
N ALA A 29 -8.23 -14.52 6.46
CA ALA A 29 -8.47 -13.56 5.37
C ALA A 29 -8.07 -12.12 5.77
N ILE A 30 -8.40 -11.71 7.01
CA ILE A 30 -8.04 -10.39 7.53
C ILE A 30 -6.54 -10.23 7.68
N GLN A 31 -5.83 -11.23 8.21
CA GLN A 31 -4.37 -11.19 8.34
C GLN A 31 -3.69 -11.11 6.97
N THR A 32 -4.15 -11.92 6.02
CA THR A 32 -3.62 -11.93 4.65
C THR A 32 -3.81 -10.58 3.97
N PHE A 33 -5.03 -10.03 4.01
CA PHE A 33 -5.29 -8.70 3.45
C PHE A 33 -4.47 -7.61 4.16
N THR A 34 -4.39 -7.67 5.49
CA THR A 34 -3.65 -6.68 6.27
C THR A 34 -2.17 -6.69 5.92
N TYR A 35 -1.53 -7.87 5.89
CA TYR A 35 -0.08 -7.96 5.69
C TYR A 35 0.35 -7.77 4.24
N PHE A 36 -0.44 -8.25 3.28
CA PHE A 36 -0.01 -8.26 1.88
C PHE A 36 -0.64 -7.14 1.03
N VAL A 37 -1.65 -6.42 1.55
CA VAL A 37 -2.30 -5.32 0.83
C VAL A 37 -2.28 -4.05 1.66
N ALA A 38 -2.91 -4.06 2.84
CA ALA A 38 -3.09 -2.84 3.63
C ALA A 38 -1.75 -2.28 4.14
N ALA A 39 -0.89 -3.12 4.71
CA ALA A 39 0.40 -2.69 5.26
C ALA A 39 1.34 -2.12 4.18
N PRO A 40 1.54 -2.75 3.01
CA PRO A 40 2.33 -2.17 1.92
C PRO A 40 1.78 -0.82 1.43
N ILE A 41 0.46 -0.70 1.25
CA ILE A 41 -0.19 0.55 0.82
C ILE A 41 -0.02 1.65 1.87
N ALA A 42 -0.24 1.31 3.15
CA ALA A 42 -0.09 2.25 4.25
C ALA A 42 1.36 2.74 4.36
N LEU A 43 2.34 1.85 4.26
CA LEU A 43 3.75 2.20 4.29
C LEU A 43 4.11 3.16 3.14
N PHE A 44 3.65 2.86 1.92
CA PHE A 44 3.83 3.73 0.77
C PHE A 44 3.17 5.10 0.97
N ALA A 45 1.93 5.14 1.46
CA ALA A 45 1.19 6.38 1.69
C ALA A 45 1.87 7.26 2.75
N ILE A 46 2.38 6.66 3.83
CA ILE A 46 3.11 7.37 4.87
C ILE A 46 4.38 7.99 4.30
N ILE A 47 5.22 7.21 3.64
CA ILE A 47 6.49 7.71 3.08
C ILE A 47 6.24 8.76 2.00
N GLY A 48 5.29 8.50 1.10
CA GLY A 48 4.89 9.43 0.04
C GLY A 48 4.33 10.74 0.61
N GLY A 49 3.49 10.66 1.64
CA GLY A 49 2.96 11.83 2.34
C GLY A 49 4.06 12.66 3.01
N LEU A 50 4.99 12.01 3.71
CA LEU A 50 6.13 12.68 4.33
C LEU A 50 7.03 13.34 3.28
N SER A 51 7.32 12.63 2.18
CA SER A 51 8.12 13.16 1.07
C SER A 51 7.45 14.38 0.41
N TRP A 52 6.14 14.33 0.22
CA TRP A 52 5.37 15.45 -0.35
C TRP A 52 5.39 16.67 0.57
N ILE A 53 5.16 16.49 1.87
CA ILE A 53 5.24 17.60 2.85
C ILE A 53 6.65 18.20 2.87
N ALA A 54 7.69 17.36 2.86
CA ALA A 54 9.08 17.82 2.87
C ALA A 54 9.47 18.57 1.59
N SER A 55 8.91 18.18 0.44
CA SER A 55 9.24 18.73 -0.88
C SER A 55 8.26 19.81 -1.36
N ALA A 56 7.19 20.06 -0.62
CA ALA A 56 6.14 20.97 -1.04
C ALA A 56 6.72 22.38 -1.28
N PRO A 57 6.54 22.97 -2.48
CA PRO A 57 7.04 24.30 -2.76
C PRO A 57 6.36 25.29 -1.82
N LYS A 58 7.17 26.06 -1.08
CA LYS A 58 6.64 27.16 -0.26
C LYS A 58 5.91 28.12 -1.19
N LYS A 59 4.67 28.47 -0.84
CA LYS A 59 3.89 29.45 -1.62
C LYS A 59 4.75 30.67 -1.86
N SER A 60 4.88 31.07 -3.13
CA SER A 60 5.54 32.30 -3.52
C SER A 60 4.97 33.44 -2.68
N LYS A 61 5.82 34.08 -1.86
CA LYS A 61 5.46 35.32 -1.19
C LYS A 61 4.93 36.23 -2.28
N LYS A 62 3.68 36.70 -2.17
CA LYS A 62 3.20 37.80 -2.99
C LYS A 62 4.23 38.91 -2.79
N VAL A 63 4.96 39.24 -3.85
CA VAL A 63 5.84 40.41 -3.84
C VAL A 63 4.92 41.57 -3.54
N ASP A 64 5.05 42.16 -2.35
CA ASP A 64 4.33 43.37 -2.00
C ASP A 64 4.65 44.40 -3.07
N VAL A 65 3.64 44.75 -3.87
CA VAL A 65 3.72 45.73 -4.96
C VAL A 65 4.24 47.09 -4.44
N ILE A 66 4.21 47.29 -3.11
CA ILE A 66 4.69 48.47 -2.40
C ILE A 66 6.23 48.61 -2.45
N ASN A 67 7.00 47.54 -2.66
CA ASN A 67 8.48 47.58 -2.71
C ASN A 67 9.07 47.58 -4.13
N GLN A 68 8.26 47.75 -5.18
CA GLN A 68 8.79 48.00 -6.52
C GLN A 68 9.15 49.48 -6.63
N ILE A 69 10.41 49.82 -6.32
CA ILE A 69 11.00 51.10 -6.73
C ILE A 69 11.06 51.06 -8.26
N ILE A 70 10.31 51.96 -8.88
CA ILE A 70 10.30 52.15 -10.33
C ILE A 70 11.62 52.87 -10.65
N ASP A 71 12.56 52.14 -11.26
CA ASP A 71 13.75 52.72 -11.89
C ASP A 71 13.40 53.38 -13.23
#